data_AF-A0A3N5NQ10-F1
#
_entry.id   AF-A0A3N5NQ10-F1
#
_cell.length_a   1.000
_cell.length_b   1.000
_cell.length_c   1.000
_cell.angle_alpha   90.00
_cell.angle_beta   90.00
_cell.angle_gamma   90.00
#
_symmetry.space_group_name_H-M   'P 1'
#
loop_
_entity.id
_entity.type
_entity.pdbx_description
1 polymer ?
#
loop_
_entity_poly.entity_id
_entity_poly.type
_entity_poly.pdbx_seq_one_letter_code
_entity_poly.pdbx_strand_id
1 'polypeptide(L)'
;MGLPFTNDQFFGIFADYNDTFIVAAVAFWLASVLTLAYVYKDPADRSRTLSFFLGALWLWTALAYHALLFTRINPAAWVFAALFVVQAWLFFRAGARRRVEYFSPVRATQAVGVGLVAYALAYPFLTIALGHSYPATPTFGVPCPTAILTVGVLATARGRVPPALAIVPILWGFIGGSAAVLLAVATDYVLLGAGIMLTLLLIAQRVRVNTQVSRP
;
A
#
# COMPACT_ATOMS: atom_id res chain seq x y z
N MET A 1 -12.84 23.18 1.53
CA MET A 1 -14.00 22.34 1.20
C MET A 1 -14.00 21.18 2.17
N GLY A 2 -15.13 20.89 2.81
CA GLY A 2 -15.25 19.75 3.74
C GLY A 2 -15.34 18.41 3.00
N LEU A 3 -15.16 17.31 3.73
CA LEU A 3 -15.43 15.97 3.22
C LEU A 3 -16.94 15.79 2.95
N PRO A 4 -17.35 14.98 1.96
CA PRO A 4 -18.77 14.75 1.66
C PRO A 4 -19.46 13.80 2.66
N PHE A 5 -18.80 13.46 3.76
CA PHE A 5 -19.24 12.54 4.80
C PHE A 5 -18.74 12.97 6.18
N THR A 6 -19.39 12.47 7.23
CA THR A 6 -18.98 12.68 8.63
C THR A 6 -17.95 11.64 9.09
N ASN A 7 -17.29 11.89 10.22
CA ASN A 7 -16.39 10.90 10.85
C ASN A 7 -17.12 9.59 11.15
N ASP A 8 -18.34 9.65 11.69
CA ASP A 8 -19.12 8.46 12.04
C ASP A 8 -19.46 7.63 10.80
N GLN A 9 -19.81 8.28 9.68
CA GLN A 9 -20.03 7.60 8.41
C GLN A 9 -18.74 6.91 7.91
N PHE A 10 -17.60 7.58 8.02
CA PHE A 10 -16.31 7.02 7.61
C PHE A 10 -15.91 5.79 8.45
N PHE A 11 -16.00 5.88 9.78
CA PHE A 11 -15.69 4.74 10.65
C PHE A 11 -16.74 3.62 10.56
N GLY A 12 -18.01 3.96 10.24
CA GLY A 12 -19.05 2.99 9.93
C GLY A 12 -18.73 2.12 8.71
N ILE A 13 -18.05 2.66 7.69
CA ILE A 13 -17.56 1.86 6.56
C ILE A 13 -16.54 0.81 7.01
N PHE A 14 -15.70 1.11 8.00
CA PHE A 14 -14.78 0.10 8.56
C PHE A 14 -15.52 -0.97 9.37
N ALA A 15 -16.57 -0.59 10.11
CA ALA A 15 -17.42 -1.56 10.79
C ALA A 15 -18.05 -2.53 9.79
N ASP A 16 -18.72 -2.02 8.75
CA ASP A 16 -19.30 -2.81 7.66
C ASP A 16 -18.25 -3.73 7.00
N TYR A 17 -17.06 -3.20 6.72
CA TYR A 17 -15.96 -3.96 6.13
C TYR A 17 -15.53 -5.11 7.03
N ASN A 18 -15.32 -4.84 8.31
CA ASN A 18 -14.84 -5.85 9.25
C ASN A 18 -15.89 -6.93 9.52
N ASP A 19 -17.15 -6.56 9.73
CA ASP A 19 -18.23 -7.50 9.95
C ASP A 19 -18.43 -8.43 8.74
N THR A 20 -18.23 -7.90 7.52
CA THR A 20 -18.39 -8.67 6.29
C THR A 20 -17.14 -9.51 5.95
N PHE A 21 -15.94 -8.95 6.16
CA PHE A 21 -14.70 -9.45 5.54
C PHE A 21 -13.58 -9.80 6.52
N ILE A 22 -13.84 -9.91 7.83
CA ILE A 22 -12.77 -10.21 8.80
C ILE A 22 -11.96 -11.48 8.45
N VAL A 23 -12.62 -12.53 7.94
CA VAL A 23 -11.95 -13.76 7.51
C VAL A 23 -10.98 -13.48 6.35
N ALA A 24 -11.40 -12.67 5.38
CA ALA A 24 -10.54 -12.25 4.27
C ALA A 24 -9.39 -11.35 4.76
N ALA A 25 -9.65 -10.41 5.67
CA ALA A 25 -8.64 -9.53 6.25
C ALA A 25 -7.54 -10.34 6.97
N VAL A 26 -7.93 -11.31 7.80
CA VAL A 26 -6.99 -12.23 8.48
C VAL A 26 -6.23 -13.09 7.47
N ALA A 27 -6.91 -13.63 6.45
CA ALA A 27 -6.28 -14.42 5.40
C ALA A 27 -5.25 -13.61 4.62
N PHE A 28 -5.55 -12.35 4.26
CA PHE A 28 -4.61 -11.46 3.58
C PHE A 28 -3.44 -11.05 4.47
N TRP A 29 -3.67 -10.85 5.76
CA TRP A 29 -2.60 -10.59 6.72
C TRP A 29 -1.63 -11.77 6.80
N LEU A 30 -2.15 -13.00 6.99
CA LEU A 30 -1.34 -14.22 7.02
C LEU A 30 -0.63 -14.45 5.68
N ALA A 31 -1.35 -14.31 4.56
CA ALA A 31 -0.78 -14.45 3.22
C ALA A 31 0.33 -13.43 2.96
N SER A 32 0.24 -12.21 3.50
CA SER A 32 1.30 -11.21 3.41
C SER A 32 2.57 -11.70 4.09
N VAL A 33 2.47 -12.15 5.34
CA VAL A 33 3.62 -12.68 6.10
C VAL A 33 4.24 -13.87 5.37
N LEU A 34 3.42 -14.84 4.98
CA LEU A 34 3.87 -16.06 4.31
C LEU A 34 4.51 -15.76 2.95
N THR A 35 3.92 -14.87 2.15
CA THR A 35 4.45 -14.50 0.84
C THR A 35 5.77 -13.75 0.98
N LEU A 36 5.87 -12.82 1.92
CA LEU A 36 7.12 -12.09 2.19
C LEU A 36 8.23 -13.06 2.62
N ALA A 37 7.95 -13.97 3.56
CA ALA A 37 8.91 -14.98 4.01
C ALA A 37 9.32 -15.94 2.87
N TYR A 38 8.36 -16.34 2.03
CA TYR A 38 8.61 -17.18 0.86
C TYR A 38 9.55 -16.49 -0.13
N VAL A 39 9.30 -15.22 -0.46
CA VAL A 39 10.10 -14.46 -1.43
C VAL A 39 11.47 -14.06 -0.86
N TYR A 40 11.56 -13.73 0.43
CA TYR A 40 12.82 -13.35 1.06
C TYR A 40 13.91 -14.44 0.95
N LYS A 41 13.51 -15.72 0.98
CA LYS A 41 14.43 -16.87 0.85
C LYS A 41 15.10 -16.96 -0.52
N ASP A 42 14.43 -16.51 -1.57
CA ASP A 42 14.93 -16.57 -2.95
C ASP A 42 14.25 -15.49 -3.80
N PRO A 43 14.72 -14.24 -3.69
CA PRO A 43 14.07 -13.11 -4.36
C PRO A 43 14.12 -13.21 -5.89
N ALA A 44 15.18 -13.80 -6.46
CA ALA A 44 15.39 -13.88 -7.91
C ALA A 44 14.25 -14.66 -8.60
N ASP A 45 13.88 -15.81 -8.05
CA ASP A 45 12.83 -16.65 -8.64
C ASP A 45 11.42 -16.31 -8.15
N ARG A 46 11.31 -15.79 -6.92
CA ARG A 46 10.00 -15.72 -6.24
C ARG A 46 9.37 -14.33 -6.23
N SER A 47 10.09 -13.28 -6.65
CA SER A 47 9.55 -11.90 -6.67
C SER A 47 8.27 -11.74 -7.50
N ARG A 48 8.07 -12.58 -8.52
CA ARG A 48 6.82 -12.62 -9.29
C ARG A 48 5.61 -12.93 -8.40
N THR A 49 5.76 -13.82 -7.42
CA THR A 49 4.67 -14.23 -6.52
C THR A 49 4.24 -13.06 -5.65
N LEU A 50 5.20 -12.29 -5.11
CA LEU A 50 4.89 -11.08 -4.35
C LEU A 50 4.24 -10.00 -5.23
N SER A 51 4.67 -9.85 -6.50
CA SER A 51 3.99 -8.95 -7.44
C SER A 51 2.53 -9.33 -7.67
N PHE A 52 2.24 -10.62 -7.92
CA PHE A 52 0.85 -11.08 -8.07
C PHE A 52 0.05 -10.89 -6.79
N PHE A 53 0.63 -11.18 -5.63
CA PHE A 53 -0.03 -10.99 -4.35
C PHE A 53 -0.37 -9.52 -4.08
N LEU A 54 0.57 -8.60 -4.32
CA LEU A 54 0.28 -7.16 -4.24
C LEU A 54 -0.82 -6.78 -5.21
N GLY A 55 -0.80 -7.26 -6.45
CA GLY A 55 -1.88 -7.03 -7.40
C GLY A 55 -3.25 -7.49 -6.88
N ALA A 56 -3.30 -8.64 -6.22
CA ALA A 56 -4.53 -9.15 -5.60
C ALA A 56 -5.01 -8.27 -4.43
N LEU A 57 -4.10 -7.78 -3.57
CA LEU A 57 -4.46 -6.85 -2.48
C LEU A 57 -5.01 -5.52 -3.02
N TRP A 58 -4.38 -4.96 -4.05
CA TRP A 58 -4.86 -3.73 -4.69
C TRP A 58 -6.23 -3.93 -5.34
N LEU A 59 -6.44 -5.06 -6.02
CA LEU A 59 -7.74 -5.39 -6.62
C LEU A 59 -8.81 -5.61 -5.55
N TRP A 60 -8.49 -6.35 -4.50
CA TRP A 60 -9.39 -6.56 -3.37
C TRP A 60 -9.83 -5.23 -2.76
N THR A 61 -8.87 -4.35 -2.48
CA THR A 61 -9.15 -3.02 -1.93
C THR A 61 -10.02 -2.19 -2.87
N ALA A 62 -9.77 -2.25 -4.18
CA ALA A 62 -10.58 -1.55 -5.19
C ALA A 62 -12.04 -1.99 -5.15
N LEU A 63 -12.28 -3.29 -5.05
CA LEU A 63 -13.62 -3.87 -5.16
C LEU A 63 -14.35 -3.87 -3.82
N ALA A 64 -13.76 -4.48 -2.79
CA ALA A 64 -14.38 -4.69 -1.49
C ALA A 64 -14.49 -3.41 -0.66
N TYR A 65 -13.46 -2.55 -0.67
CA TYR A 65 -13.49 -1.29 0.07
C TYR A 65 -14.02 -0.15 -0.78
N HIS A 66 -13.35 0.20 -1.89
CA HIS A 66 -13.72 1.41 -2.65
C HIS A 66 -15.08 1.27 -3.33
N ALA A 67 -15.26 0.28 -4.21
CA ALA A 67 -16.46 0.18 -5.05
C ALA A 67 -17.71 -0.26 -4.26
N LEU A 68 -17.58 -1.23 -3.35
CA LEU A 68 -18.73 -1.81 -2.64
C LEU A 68 -19.20 -0.98 -1.43
N LEU A 69 -18.25 -0.40 -0.67
CA LEU A 69 -18.54 0.27 0.59
C LEU A 69 -18.35 1.78 0.50
N PHE A 70 -17.17 2.25 0.10
CA PHE A 70 -16.82 3.67 0.23
C PHE A 70 -17.59 4.57 -0.76
N THR A 71 -18.05 4.04 -1.89
CA THR A 71 -18.96 4.73 -2.82
C THR A 71 -20.30 5.12 -2.19
N ARG A 72 -20.73 4.44 -1.11
CA ARG A 72 -21.99 4.74 -0.40
C ARG A 72 -21.97 6.13 0.24
N ILE A 73 -20.80 6.61 0.64
CA ILE A 73 -20.62 7.89 1.34
C ILE A 73 -19.73 8.89 0.58
N ASN A 74 -18.98 8.42 -0.42
CA ASN A 74 -18.06 9.25 -1.19
C ASN A 74 -18.10 8.90 -2.68
N PRO A 75 -18.77 9.70 -3.53
CA PRO A 75 -18.81 9.46 -4.97
C PRO A 75 -17.43 9.39 -5.64
N ALA A 76 -16.43 10.10 -5.10
CA ALA A 76 -15.06 10.05 -5.61
C ALA A 76 -14.40 8.66 -5.44
N ALA A 77 -14.97 7.78 -4.61
CA ALA A 77 -14.49 6.41 -4.44
C ALA A 77 -14.54 5.59 -5.73
N TRP A 78 -15.38 5.94 -6.72
CA TRP A 78 -15.32 5.33 -8.05
C TRP A 78 -13.99 5.59 -8.76
N VAL A 79 -13.46 6.82 -8.64
CA VAL A 79 -12.14 7.17 -9.18
C VAL A 79 -11.06 6.40 -8.43
N PHE A 80 -11.16 6.30 -7.11
CA PHE A 80 -10.20 5.54 -6.30
C PHE A 80 -10.21 4.05 -6.66
N ALA A 81 -11.39 3.45 -6.83
CA ALA A 81 -11.54 2.07 -7.29
C ALA A 81 -10.86 1.87 -8.64
N ALA A 82 -11.11 2.74 -9.62
CA ALA A 82 -10.49 2.66 -10.94
C ALA A 82 -8.94 2.75 -10.86
N LEU A 83 -8.42 3.70 -10.07
CA LEU A 83 -6.97 3.84 -9.85
C LEU A 83 -6.36 2.58 -9.22
N PHE A 84 -7.04 1.98 -8.24
CA PHE A 84 -6.57 0.77 -7.58
C PHE A 84 -6.64 -0.47 -8.49
N VAL A 85 -7.65 -0.57 -9.37
CA VAL A 85 -7.70 -1.60 -10.43
C VAL A 85 -6.53 -1.45 -11.40
N VAL A 86 -6.21 -0.22 -11.82
CA VAL A 86 -5.05 0.04 -12.67
C VAL A 86 -3.76 -0.38 -11.97
N GLN A 87 -3.59 -0.04 -10.68
CA GLN A 87 -2.42 -0.45 -9.92
C GLN A 87 -2.31 -1.97 -9.78
N ALA A 88 -3.44 -2.67 -9.57
CA ALA A 88 -3.48 -4.12 -9.53
C ALA A 88 -3.00 -4.74 -10.86
N TRP A 89 -3.52 -4.23 -11.98
CA TRP A 89 -3.09 -4.67 -13.31
C TRP A 89 -1.60 -4.43 -13.57
N LEU A 90 -1.06 -3.29 -13.13
CA LEU A 90 0.37 -2.99 -13.27
C LEU A 90 1.23 -3.99 -12.51
N PHE A 91 0.82 -4.40 -11.31
CA PHE A 91 1.50 -5.44 -10.53
C PHE A 91 1.42 -6.82 -11.20
N PHE A 92 0.25 -7.22 -11.68
CA PHE A 92 0.10 -8.46 -12.44
C PHE A 92 1.00 -8.48 -13.68
N ARG A 93 1.04 -7.36 -14.42
CA ARG A 93 1.91 -7.22 -15.59
C ARG A 93 3.40 -7.26 -15.23
N ALA A 94 3.78 -6.64 -14.10
CA ALA A 94 5.15 -6.65 -13.62
C ALA A 94 5.61 -8.06 -13.21
N GLY A 95 4.76 -8.80 -12.50
CA GLY A 95 5.00 -10.20 -12.11
C GLY A 95 5.09 -11.12 -13.32
N ALA A 96 4.14 -11.02 -14.26
CA ALA A 96 4.14 -11.82 -15.50
C ALA A 96 5.39 -11.59 -16.35
N ARG A 97 5.89 -10.35 -16.41
CA ARG A 97 7.10 -10.00 -17.18
C ARG A 97 8.41 -10.12 -16.38
N ARG A 98 8.37 -10.60 -15.13
CA ARG A 98 9.52 -10.68 -14.20
C ARG A 98 10.34 -9.38 -14.16
N ARG A 99 9.67 -8.23 -14.14
CA ARG A 99 10.32 -6.90 -14.26
C ARG A 99 10.82 -6.32 -12.95
N VAL A 100 10.49 -6.95 -11.83
CA VAL A 100 10.83 -6.45 -10.49
C VAL A 100 11.34 -7.62 -9.66
N GLU A 101 12.51 -7.42 -9.07
CA GLU A 101 13.06 -8.27 -8.04
C GLU A 101 13.09 -7.48 -6.73
N TYR A 102 12.66 -8.07 -5.62
CA TYR A 102 12.57 -7.41 -4.32
C TYR A 102 13.74 -7.80 -3.40
N PHE A 103 13.77 -7.25 -2.18
CA PHE A 103 14.78 -7.57 -1.16
C PHE A 103 16.23 -7.37 -1.64
N SER A 104 16.53 -6.13 -2.03
CA SER A 104 17.88 -5.66 -2.30
C SER A 104 18.81 -5.92 -1.11
N PRO A 105 20.07 -6.34 -1.33
CA PRO A 105 21.04 -6.56 -0.26
C PRO A 105 21.56 -5.24 0.35
N VAL A 106 21.17 -4.09 -0.20
CA VAL A 106 21.56 -2.78 0.34
C VAL A 106 20.84 -2.53 1.67
N ARG A 107 21.61 -2.52 2.76
CA ARG A 107 21.09 -2.45 4.15
C ARG A 107 20.14 -1.28 4.40
N ALA A 108 20.45 -0.09 3.89
CA ALA A 108 19.63 1.10 4.14
C ALA A 108 18.23 0.99 3.52
N THR A 109 18.14 0.58 2.24
CA THR A 109 16.84 0.38 1.56
C THR A 109 16.06 -0.78 2.17
N GLN A 110 16.76 -1.82 2.62
CA GLN A 110 16.16 -2.97 3.27
C GLN A 110 15.58 -2.60 4.64
N ALA A 111 16.32 -1.84 5.45
CA ALA A 111 15.85 -1.39 6.77
C ALA A 111 14.59 -0.52 6.67
N VAL A 112 14.59 0.46 5.75
CA VAL A 112 13.42 1.33 5.53
C VAL A 112 12.23 0.52 5.02
N GLY A 113 12.44 -0.33 4.00
CA GLY A 113 11.37 -1.13 3.43
C GLY A 113 10.77 -2.13 4.42
N VAL A 114 11.61 -2.83 5.18
CA VAL A 114 11.18 -3.76 6.24
C VAL A 114 10.44 -3.02 7.35
N GLY A 115 10.90 -1.83 7.74
CA GLY A 115 10.21 -0.99 8.73
C GLY A 115 8.79 -0.63 8.30
N LEU A 116 8.60 -0.21 7.04
CA LEU A 116 7.27 0.08 6.50
C LEU A 116 6.39 -1.16 6.37
N VAL A 117 6.96 -2.30 5.95
CA VAL A 117 6.24 -3.58 5.89
C VAL A 117 5.78 -4.01 7.29
N ALA A 118 6.66 -3.93 8.29
CA ALA A 118 6.34 -4.25 9.67
C ALA A 118 5.26 -3.32 10.21
N TYR A 119 5.35 -2.02 9.91
CA TYR A 119 4.31 -1.05 10.27
C TYR A 119 2.96 -1.41 9.65
N ALA A 120 2.91 -1.74 8.36
CA ALA A 120 1.67 -2.12 7.68
C ALA A 120 1.03 -3.39 8.27
N LEU A 121 1.85 -4.36 8.71
CA LEU A 121 1.35 -5.57 9.37
C LEU A 121 0.91 -5.31 10.81
N ALA A 122 1.59 -4.41 11.53
CA ALA A 122 1.23 -3.98 12.87
C ALA A 122 0.03 -3.02 12.87
N TYR A 123 -0.29 -2.42 11.73
CA TYR A 123 -1.25 -1.34 11.56
C TYR A 123 -2.57 -1.58 12.31
N PRO A 124 -3.31 -2.70 12.12
CA PRO A 124 -4.60 -2.87 12.80
C PRO A 124 -4.49 -2.86 14.33
N PHE A 125 -3.39 -3.39 14.87
CA PHE A 125 -3.14 -3.42 16.31
C PHE A 125 -2.76 -2.03 16.84
N LEU A 126 -1.96 -1.28 16.07
CA LEU A 126 -1.60 0.10 16.41
C LEU A 126 -2.83 1.00 16.42
N THR A 127 -3.77 0.85 15.48
CA THR A 127 -4.97 1.68 15.43
C THR A 127 -5.86 1.45 16.65
N ILE A 128 -6.00 0.19 17.08
CA ILE A 128 -6.72 -0.16 18.32
C ILE A 128 -5.99 0.40 19.55
N ALA A 129 -4.66 0.24 19.64
CA ALA A 129 -3.86 0.74 20.75
C ALA A 129 -3.92 2.28 20.89
N LEU A 130 -4.14 2.99 19.77
CA LEU A 130 -4.32 4.44 19.73
C LEU A 130 -5.78 4.89 19.96
N GLY A 131 -6.64 4.00 20.47
CA GLY A 131 -7.97 4.34 20.98
C GLY A 131 -9.14 4.09 20.02
N HIS A 132 -8.90 3.52 18.83
CA HIS A 132 -10.01 3.15 17.95
C HIS A 132 -10.62 1.82 18.38
N SER A 133 -11.95 1.73 18.38
CA SER A 133 -12.65 0.52 18.82
C SER A 133 -13.05 -0.35 17.63
N TYR A 134 -12.82 -1.66 17.74
CA TYR A 134 -13.38 -2.64 16.81
C TYR A 134 -14.92 -2.72 17.00
N PRO A 135 -15.73 -2.84 15.94
CA PRO A 135 -15.37 -3.07 14.53
C PRO A 135 -15.09 -1.79 13.73
N ALA A 136 -15.29 -0.61 14.29
CA ALA A 136 -15.13 0.68 13.59
C ALA A 136 -13.65 1.14 13.48
N THR A 137 -12.75 0.24 13.06
CA THR A 137 -11.32 0.50 12.95
C THR A 137 -10.75 -0.07 11.64
N PRO A 138 -9.85 0.63 10.94
CA PRO A 138 -9.26 0.10 9.72
C PRO A 138 -8.40 -1.14 10.02
N THR A 139 -8.73 -2.25 9.36
CA THR A 139 -7.96 -3.50 9.44
C THR A 139 -7.19 -3.78 8.15
N PHE A 140 -6.55 -4.94 8.05
CA PHE A 140 -5.76 -5.30 6.88
C PHE A 140 -6.64 -5.52 5.64
N GLY A 141 -6.14 -5.18 4.45
CA GLY A 141 -6.90 -5.28 3.20
C GLY A 141 -7.77 -4.06 2.86
N VAL A 142 -7.76 -3.03 3.71
CA VAL A 142 -8.23 -1.68 3.37
C VAL A 142 -7.08 -0.84 2.75
N PRO A 143 -7.34 0.35 2.18
CA PRO A 143 -6.35 1.08 1.37
C PRO A 143 -5.04 1.46 2.07
N CYS A 144 -5.11 1.96 3.30
CA CYS A 144 -3.95 2.50 4.00
C CYS A 144 -2.84 1.46 4.26
N PRO A 145 -3.10 0.33 4.96
CA PRO A 145 -2.09 -0.71 5.18
C PRO A 145 -1.61 -1.35 3.86
N THR A 146 -2.50 -1.48 2.86
CA THR A 146 -2.13 -1.99 1.53
C THR A 146 -1.11 -1.08 0.83
N ALA A 147 -1.32 0.24 0.88
CA ALA A 147 -0.40 1.21 0.30
C ALA A 147 0.93 1.26 1.06
N ILE A 148 0.90 1.29 2.39
CA ILE A 148 2.13 1.29 3.22
C ILE A 148 2.95 0.02 2.96
N LEU A 149 2.32 -1.15 2.96
CA LEU A 149 2.97 -2.42 2.60
C LEU A 149 3.62 -2.33 1.23
N THR A 150 2.88 -1.82 0.24
CA THR A 150 3.34 -1.69 -1.13
C THR A 150 4.56 -0.78 -1.23
N VAL A 151 4.54 0.38 -0.58
CA VAL A 151 5.67 1.30 -0.56
C VAL A 151 6.88 0.64 0.11
N GLY A 152 6.68 -0.05 1.22
CA GLY A 152 7.74 -0.81 1.91
C GLY A 152 8.38 -1.86 1.01
N VAL A 153 7.57 -2.67 0.32
CA VAL A 153 8.06 -3.67 -0.63
C VAL A 153 8.81 -3.02 -1.80
N LEU A 154 8.26 -1.96 -2.41
CA LEU A 154 8.91 -1.24 -3.51
C LEU A 154 10.23 -0.58 -3.08
N ALA A 155 10.33 -0.10 -1.83
CA ALA A 155 11.58 0.44 -1.29
C ALA A 155 12.69 -0.61 -1.22
N THR A 156 12.34 -1.90 -1.09
CA THR A 156 13.31 -3.00 -1.13
C THR A 156 13.66 -3.46 -2.55
N ALA A 157 13.08 -2.88 -3.61
CA ALA A 157 13.33 -3.34 -4.97
C ALA A 157 14.82 -3.29 -5.34
N ARG A 158 15.28 -4.32 -6.04
CA ARG A 158 16.61 -4.39 -6.64
C ARG A 158 16.63 -3.52 -7.89
N GLY A 159 17.58 -2.60 -7.95
CA GLY A 159 17.71 -1.65 -9.05
C GLY A 159 16.65 -0.54 -8.99
N ARG A 160 16.08 -0.21 -10.16
CA ARG A 160 15.15 0.93 -10.30
C ARG A 160 13.72 0.47 -10.08
N VAL A 161 12.98 1.23 -9.28
CA VAL A 161 11.54 1.02 -9.12
C VAL A 161 10.85 1.48 -10.41
N PRO A 162 10.06 0.64 -11.09
CA PRO A 162 9.31 1.07 -12.26
C PRO A 162 8.36 2.21 -11.87
N PRO A 163 8.46 3.42 -12.47
CA PRO A 163 7.64 4.55 -12.06
C PRO A 163 6.14 4.26 -12.12
N ALA A 164 5.70 3.45 -13.10
CA ALA A 164 4.31 3.03 -13.21
C ALA A 164 3.77 2.36 -11.94
N LEU A 165 4.59 1.54 -11.25
CA LEU A 165 4.16 0.87 -10.01
C LEU A 165 4.13 1.80 -8.79
N ALA A 166 4.76 2.97 -8.88
CA ALA A 166 4.91 3.89 -7.76
C ALA A 166 3.94 5.08 -7.81
N ILE A 167 3.43 5.45 -8.99
CA ILE A 167 2.54 6.61 -9.15
C ILE A 167 1.28 6.48 -8.29
N VAL A 168 0.53 5.38 -8.37
CA VAL A 168 -0.72 5.24 -7.60
C VAL A 168 -0.45 5.15 -6.09
N PRO A 169 0.54 4.37 -5.59
CA PRO A 169 0.90 4.42 -4.17
C PRO A 169 1.31 5.81 -3.67
N ILE A 170 2.01 6.60 -4.48
CA ILE A 170 2.37 7.99 -4.14
C ILE A 170 1.10 8.85 -4.05
N LEU A 171 0.25 8.82 -5.07
CA LEU A 171 -0.99 9.59 -5.10
C LEU A 171 -1.88 9.23 -3.91
N TRP A 172 -2.04 7.94 -3.62
CA TRP A 172 -2.77 7.49 -2.44
C TRP A 172 -2.09 7.91 -1.13
N GLY A 173 -0.75 7.90 -1.10
CA GLY A 173 0.07 8.46 -0.02
C GLY A 173 -0.39 9.86 0.41
N PHE A 174 -0.59 10.74 -0.57
CA PHE A 174 -1.05 12.11 -0.35
C PHE A 174 -2.55 12.19 -0.09
N ILE A 175 -3.38 11.46 -0.83
CA ILE A 175 -4.85 11.49 -0.66
C ILE A 175 -5.23 10.94 0.72
N GLY A 176 -4.82 9.71 1.03
CA GLY A 176 -5.09 9.07 2.32
C GLY A 176 -4.39 9.80 3.47
N GLY A 177 -3.16 10.27 3.27
CA GLY A 177 -2.44 11.07 4.28
C GLY A 177 -3.15 12.39 4.60
N SER A 178 -3.74 13.07 3.62
CA SER A 178 -4.54 14.28 3.87
C SER A 178 -5.84 13.97 4.61
N ALA A 179 -6.50 12.86 4.27
CA ALA A 179 -7.69 12.39 4.99
C ALA A 179 -7.37 12.00 6.44
N ALA A 180 -6.21 11.41 6.71
CA ALA A 180 -5.74 11.06 8.05
C ALA A 180 -5.70 12.27 8.99
N VAL A 181 -5.22 13.41 8.50
CA VAL A 181 -5.14 14.66 9.27
C VAL A 181 -6.54 15.21 9.53
N LEU A 182 -7.44 15.15 8.54
CA LEU A 182 -8.81 15.62 8.68
C LEU A 182 -9.67 14.76 9.60
N LEU A 183 -9.41 13.44 9.63
CA LEU A 183 -10.18 12.43 10.36
C LEU A 183 -9.49 11.98 11.67
N ALA A 184 -8.37 12.61 12.03
CA ALA A 184 -7.55 12.32 13.22
C ALA A 184 -7.09 10.84 13.35
N VAL A 185 -6.83 10.17 12.22
CA VAL A 185 -6.34 8.80 12.19
C VAL A 185 -4.81 8.79 12.22
N ALA A 186 -4.23 8.82 13.42
CA ALA A 186 -2.78 8.97 13.61
C ALA A 186 -1.94 7.86 12.92
N THR A 187 -2.48 6.64 12.79
CA THR A 187 -1.79 5.53 12.10
C THR A 187 -1.55 5.81 10.61
N ASP A 188 -2.34 6.69 10.02
CA ASP A 188 -2.22 7.03 8.60
C ASP A 188 -1.23 8.17 8.34
N TYR A 189 -0.61 8.78 9.36
CA TYR A 189 0.46 9.77 9.14
C TYR A 189 1.68 9.15 8.44
N VAL A 190 1.94 7.87 8.70
CA VAL A 190 2.99 7.12 8.00
C VAL A 190 2.72 7.02 6.51
N LEU A 191 1.46 7.06 6.06
CA LEU A 191 1.10 7.01 4.65
C LEU A 191 1.63 8.22 3.87
N LEU A 192 1.56 9.42 4.47
CA LEU A 192 2.13 10.63 3.88
C LEU A 192 3.66 10.53 3.79
N GLY A 193 4.31 10.09 4.88
CA GLY A 193 5.76 9.88 4.91
C GLY A 193 6.22 8.85 3.88
N ALA A 194 5.48 7.76 3.71
CA ALA A 194 5.73 6.73 2.72
C ALA A 194 5.60 7.27 1.29
N GLY A 195 4.57 8.08 1.00
CA GLY A 195 4.39 8.73 -0.29
C GLY A 195 5.54 9.69 -0.64
N ILE A 196 5.98 10.52 0.32
CA ILE A 196 7.14 11.41 0.16
C ILE A 196 8.41 10.60 -0.09
N MET A 197 8.67 9.59 0.74
CA MET A 197 9.84 8.73 0.61
C MET A 197 9.92 8.06 -0.78
N LEU A 198 8.80 7.51 -1.27
CA LEU A 198 8.76 6.86 -2.57
C LEU A 198 8.97 7.86 -3.71
N THR A 199 8.45 9.09 -3.57
CA THR A 199 8.69 10.19 -4.51
C THR A 199 10.17 10.55 -4.58
N LEU A 200 10.81 10.75 -3.43
CA LEU A 200 12.24 11.07 -3.34
C LEU A 200 13.11 9.95 -3.92
N LEU A 201 12.73 8.69 -3.67
CA LEU A 201 13.41 7.52 -4.23
C LEU A 201 13.37 7.53 -5.76
N LEU A 202 12.22 7.83 -6.38
CA LEU A 202 12.11 7.94 -7.84
C LEU A 202 12.97 9.09 -8.40
N ILE A 203 12.99 10.24 -7.72
CA ILE A 203 13.81 11.39 -8.14
C ILE A 203 15.29 11.03 -8.07
N ALA A 204 15.76 10.45 -6.96
CA ALA A 204 17.14 10.03 -6.79
C ALA A 204 17.56 8.99 -7.86
N GLN A 205 16.68 8.05 -8.19
CA GLN A 205 16.93 7.06 -9.26
C GLN A 205 16.99 7.68 -10.66
N ARG A 206 16.31 8.80 -10.92
CA ARG A 206 16.42 9.54 -12.19
C ARG A 206 17.73 10.29 -12.28
N VAL A 207 18.10 11.04 -11.24
CA VAL A 207 19.34 11.83 -11.19
C VAL A 207 20.57 10.94 -11.39
N ARG A 208 20.64 9.80 -10.70
CA ARG A 208 21.77 8.86 -10.82
C ARG A 208 22.00 8.37 -12.25
N VAL A 209 20.94 8.17 -13.03
CA VAL A 209 21.08 7.71 -14.41
C VAL A 209 21.54 8.83 -15.33
N ASN A 210 21.04 10.05 -15.17
CA ASN A 210 21.52 11.18 -15.95
C ASN A 210 23.03 11.41 -15.71
N THR A 211 23.51 11.27 -14.46
CA THR A 211 24.93 11.40 -14.12
C THR A 211 25.82 10.27 -14.67
N GLN A 212 25.27 9.08 -14.92
CA GLN A 212 26.03 7.98 -15.52
C GLN A 212 26.11 8.09 -17.04
N VAL A 213 25.06 8.62 -17.68
CA VAL A 213 25.03 8.87 -19.14
C VAL A 213 25.92 10.05 -19.52
N SER A 214 26.16 11.00 -18.61
CA SER A 214 26.97 12.20 -18.85
C SER A 214 28.47 12.05 -18.55
N ARG A 215 28.96 10.86 -18.18
CA ARG A 215 30.39 10.59 -18.04
C ARG A 215 30.91 9.98 -19.36
N PRO A 216 31.77 10.69 -20.13
CA PRO A 216 32.37 10.17 -21.36
C PRO A 216 33.31 8.99 -21.09
#